data_AF-A0A7X7JMZ7-F1
#
_entry.id   AF-A0A7X7JMZ7-F1
#
_cell.length_a   1.000
_cell.length_b   1.000
_cell.length_c   1.000
_cell.angle_alpha   90.00
_cell.angle_beta   90.00
_cell.angle_gamma   90.00
#
_symmetry.space_group_name_H-M   'P 1'
#
loop_
_entity.id
_entity.type
_entity.pdbx_description
1 polymer ?
#
loop_
_entity_poly.entity_id
_entity_poly.type
_entity_poly.pdbx_seq_one_letter_code
_entity_poly.pdbx_strand_id
1 'polypeptide(L)'
;MEPTSTTVSLAGAHFTVEAREDGMGRRLAFHGYFYGYENRGGRTLIRHMDAGTVMVAGIVASRSDGPSGEAEYTLEVAPAAIPDRVLVTVGGSDEIASCSADIPLPVVRLGSGVIHLSSEHGLRVPLPSFASATGQRIDAMIRITGGHGTGAPTVVTLEKRVTEPELVIPASVLSTVPRGVGTLDIQLDGEYDMASSSACAPVVTVRAVTQVRRVARLE
;
A
#
# COMPACT_ATOMS: atom_id res chain seq x y z
N MET A 1 -44.27 15.60 -1.37
CA MET A 1 -43.20 14.62 -1.68
C MET A 1 -42.20 14.76 -0.54
N GLU A 2 -42.32 13.91 0.47
CA GLU A 2 -41.34 13.88 1.57
C GLU A 2 -40.06 13.22 1.07
N PRO A 3 -38.87 13.73 1.41
CA PRO A 3 -37.63 12.99 1.18
C PRO A 3 -37.66 11.76 2.08
N THR A 4 -37.86 10.59 1.49
CA THR A 4 -37.70 9.30 2.16
C THR A 4 -36.27 9.24 2.67
N SER A 5 -36.04 9.54 3.95
CA SER A 5 -34.73 9.35 4.58
C SER A 5 -34.44 7.87 4.53
N THR A 6 -33.66 7.48 3.52
CA THR A 6 -33.29 6.09 3.32
C THR A 6 -32.07 5.91 4.19
N THR A 7 -32.28 5.39 5.40
CA THR A 7 -31.26 5.26 6.43
C THR A 7 -30.17 4.32 5.90
N VAL A 8 -29.09 4.89 5.35
CA VAL A 8 -27.86 4.17 5.04
C VAL A 8 -27.24 3.80 6.38
N SER A 9 -27.47 2.57 6.81
CA SER A 9 -26.85 2.04 8.02
C SER A 9 -25.50 1.47 7.60
N LEU A 10 -24.43 2.12 8.06
CA LEU A 10 -23.02 1.74 7.91
C LEU A 10 -22.41 2.14 6.55
N ALA A 11 -21.49 3.11 6.61
CA ALA A 11 -20.54 3.42 5.55
C ALA A 11 -19.31 2.50 5.69
N GLY A 12 -18.76 2.04 4.57
CA GLY A 12 -17.46 1.38 4.47
C GLY A 12 -16.61 2.09 3.44
N ALA A 13 -15.30 1.88 3.50
CA ALA A 13 -14.41 2.40 2.49
C ALA A 13 -13.29 1.39 2.18
N HIS A 14 -12.84 1.41 0.94
CA HIS A 14 -11.70 0.63 0.51
C HIS A 14 -10.72 1.55 -0.21
N PHE A 15 -9.47 1.51 0.24
CA PHE A 15 -8.41 2.33 -0.31
C PHE A 15 -7.19 1.49 -0.60
N THR A 16 -6.52 1.82 -1.71
CA THR A 16 -5.15 1.42 -1.96
C THR A 16 -4.25 2.63 -1.87
N VAL A 17 -3.18 2.53 -1.08
CA VAL A 17 -2.10 3.51 -1.05
C VAL A 17 -0.84 2.81 -1.54
N GLU A 18 -0.24 3.31 -2.61
CA GLU A 18 0.99 2.74 -3.17
C GLU A 18 2.13 3.74 -3.02
N ALA A 19 3.23 3.29 -2.43
CA ALA A 19 4.50 3.99 -2.46
C ALA A 19 5.50 3.22 -3.31
N ARG A 20 6.21 3.92 -4.20
CA ARG A 20 7.23 3.29 -5.04
C ARG A 20 8.49 4.14 -5.07
N GLU A 21 9.64 3.49 -4.97
CA GLU A 21 10.94 4.10 -5.18
C GLU A 21 11.78 3.22 -6.11
N ASP A 22 12.09 3.74 -7.30
CA ASP A 22 12.91 3.07 -8.30
C ASP A 22 13.85 4.04 -9.02
N GLY A 23 14.50 3.57 -10.09
CA GLY A 23 15.42 4.38 -10.90
C GLY A 23 14.76 5.57 -11.62
N MET A 24 13.44 5.64 -11.69
CA MET A 24 12.68 6.76 -12.27
C MET A 24 12.26 7.79 -11.21
N GLY A 25 12.39 7.46 -9.93
CA GLY A 25 12.13 8.37 -8.82
C GLY A 25 11.23 7.78 -7.75
N ARG A 26 10.56 8.67 -7.02
CA ARG A 26 9.61 8.33 -5.96
C ARG A 26 8.21 8.65 -6.42
N ARG A 27 7.27 7.78 -6.11
CA ARG A 27 5.85 7.94 -6.41
C ARG A 27 5.02 7.57 -5.19
N LEU A 28 4.02 8.39 -4.90
CA LEU A 28 2.93 8.07 -3.97
C LEU A 28 1.63 8.13 -4.78
N ALA A 29 0.89 7.03 -4.79
CA ALA A 29 -0.40 6.92 -5.43
C ALA A 29 -1.48 6.52 -4.43
N PHE A 30 -2.70 6.99 -4.68
CA PHE A 30 -3.89 6.64 -3.92
C PHE A 30 -5.01 6.32 -4.89
N HIS A 31 -5.79 5.30 -4.54
CA HIS A 31 -7.02 4.92 -5.22
C HIS A 31 -8.06 4.54 -4.17
N GLY A 32 -9.28 5.07 -4.28
CA GLY A 32 -10.29 4.88 -3.25
C GLY A 32 -11.73 5.00 -3.72
N TYR A 33 -12.59 4.22 -3.07
CA TYR A 33 -14.04 4.27 -3.22
C TYR A 33 -14.76 4.09 -1.89
N PHE A 34 -15.97 4.64 -1.82
CA PHE A 34 -16.82 4.64 -0.63
C PHE A 34 -18.15 3.98 -0.93
N TYR A 35 -18.66 3.23 0.03
CA TYR A 35 -19.92 2.52 -0.12
C TYR A 35 -20.70 2.50 1.18
N GLY A 36 -22.01 2.33 1.09
CA GLY A 36 -22.91 2.15 2.22
C GLY A 36 -23.86 0.98 1.98
N TYR A 37 -24.51 0.54 3.05
CA TYR A 37 -25.52 -0.50 2.97
C TYR A 37 -26.92 0.08 3.14
N GLU A 38 -27.80 -0.27 2.21
CA GLU A 38 -29.21 0.11 2.23
C GLU A 38 -30.08 -1.14 2.41
N ASN A 39 -31.00 -1.11 3.36
CA ASN A 39 -32.00 -2.17 3.50
C ASN A 39 -33.27 -1.81 2.73
N ARG A 40 -33.52 -2.52 1.64
CA ARG A 40 -34.69 -2.31 0.78
C ARG A 40 -35.49 -3.60 0.66
N GLY A 41 -36.70 -3.60 1.24
CA GLY A 41 -37.61 -4.76 1.19
C GLY A 41 -37.03 -6.03 1.81
N GLY A 42 -36.28 -5.92 2.91
CA GLY A 42 -35.64 -7.05 3.59
C GLY A 42 -34.35 -7.55 2.94
N ARG A 43 -33.86 -6.89 1.88
CA ARG A 43 -32.56 -7.18 1.25
C ARG A 43 -31.56 -6.06 1.57
N THR A 44 -30.33 -6.44 1.88
CA THR A 44 -29.21 -5.50 2.00
C THR A 44 -28.57 -5.29 0.63
N LEU A 45 -28.51 -4.03 0.19
CA LEU A 45 -27.91 -3.60 -1.06
C LEU A 45 -26.66 -2.76 -0.78
N ILE A 46 -25.64 -2.89 -1.62
CA ILE A 46 -24.46 -2.02 -1.59
C ILE A 46 -24.74 -0.82 -2.49
N ARG A 47 -24.48 0.38 -1.97
CA ARG A 47 -24.60 1.63 -2.71
C ARG A 47 -23.26 2.37 -2.67
N HIS A 48 -22.74 2.77 -3.82
CA HIS A 48 -21.59 3.67 -3.87
C HIS A 48 -22.00 5.06 -3.41
N MET A 49 -21.14 5.69 -2.61
CA MET A 49 -21.40 6.99 -1.99
C MET A 49 -20.36 8.00 -2.43
N ASP A 50 -20.77 9.26 -2.46
CA ASP A 50 -19.86 10.36 -2.74
C ASP A 50 -19.27 10.90 -1.44
N ALA A 51 -17.94 10.85 -1.29
CA ALA A 51 -17.24 11.45 -0.16
C ALA A 51 -17.11 12.98 -0.26
N GLY A 52 -17.41 13.59 -1.41
CA GLY A 52 -17.13 14.99 -1.70
C GLY A 52 -15.64 15.22 -1.95
N THR A 53 -14.87 15.41 -0.88
CA THR A 53 -13.43 15.69 -0.92
C THR A 53 -12.66 14.59 -0.19
N VAL A 54 -11.59 14.12 -0.84
CA VAL A 54 -10.59 13.24 -0.23
C VAL A 54 -9.23 13.93 -0.31
N MET A 55 -8.55 14.05 0.83
CA MET A 55 -7.20 14.57 0.91
C MET A 55 -6.25 13.47 1.36
N VAL A 56 -5.13 13.32 0.66
CA VAL A 56 -4.11 12.31 0.92
C VAL A 56 -2.77 13.04 1.09
N ALA A 57 -2.15 12.89 2.25
CA ALA A 57 -0.93 13.63 2.61
C ALA A 57 -1.07 15.16 2.41
N GLY A 58 -2.27 15.70 2.66
CA GLY A 58 -2.57 17.13 2.50
C GLY A 58 -2.88 17.58 1.06
N ILE A 59 -2.93 16.67 0.09
CA ILE A 59 -3.21 16.95 -1.32
C ILE A 59 -4.59 16.42 -1.67
N VAL A 60 -5.40 17.22 -2.36
CA VAL A 60 -6.74 16.82 -2.80
C VAL A 60 -6.62 15.77 -3.92
N ALA A 61 -7.27 14.63 -3.73
CA ALA A 61 -7.41 13.59 -4.75
C ALA A 61 -8.39 14.04 -5.83
N SER A 62 -8.10 13.69 -7.07
CA SER A 62 -9.01 13.90 -8.20
C SER A 62 -10.22 12.98 -8.06
N ARG A 63 -11.41 13.56 -8.18
CA ARG A 63 -12.69 12.84 -8.21
C ARG A 63 -13.10 12.60 -9.66
N SER A 64 -13.49 11.37 -9.99
CA SER A 64 -14.13 11.03 -11.26
C SER A 64 -15.36 10.19 -11.03
N ASP A 65 -16.34 10.30 -11.92
CA ASP A 65 -17.51 9.42 -11.92
C ASP A 65 -17.20 8.18 -12.77
N GLY A 66 -17.26 7.00 -12.13
CA GLY A 66 -17.11 5.71 -12.79
C GLY A 66 -18.28 5.40 -13.73
N PRO A 67 -18.18 4.31 -14.52
CA PRO A 67 -19.18 3.96 -15.54
C PRO A 67 -20.61 3.77 -14.99
N SER A 68 -20.73 3.42 -13.72
CA SER A 68 -21.97 3.20 -12.96
C SER A 68 -22.39 4.40 -12.11
N GLY A 69 -21.73 5.56 -12.26
CA GLY A 69 -21.95 6.75 -11.43
C GLY A 69 -21.27 6.69 -10.07
N GLU A 70 -20.26 5.83 -9.92
CA GLU A 70 -19.51 5.63 -8.67
C GLU A 70 -18.45 6.71 -8.51
N ALA A 71 -18.41 7.40 -7.38
CA ALA A 71 -17.35 8.37 -7.12
C ALA A 71 -16.02 7.63 -6.83
N GLU A 72 -15.04 7.85 -7.70
CA GLU A 72 -13.69 7.31 -7.59
C GLU A 72 -12.71 8.44 -7.29
N TYR A 73 -11.77 8.16 -6.37
CA TYR A 73 -10.79 9.13 -5.90
C TYR A 73 -9.38 8.66 -6.21
N THR A 74 -8.62 9.48 -6.93
CA THR A 74 -7.26 9.14 -7.36
C THR A 74 -6.26 10.25 -7.05
N LEU A 75 -5.07 9.87 -6.63
CA LEU A 75 -3.94 10.80 -6.51
C LEU A 75 -2.70 10.10 -7.04
N GLU A 76 -1.87 10.83 -7.78
CA GLU A 76 -0.50 10.43 -8.07
C GLU A 76 0.41 11.65 -7.91
N VAL A 77 1.43 11.52 -7.07
CA VAL A 77 2.40 12.58 -6.79
C VAL A 77 3.82 12.02 -6.70
N ALA A 78 4.81 12.87 -6.96
CA ALA A 78 6.21 12.56 -6.79
C ALA A 78 6.74 13.23 -5.50
N PRO A 79 6.69 12.54 -4.34
CA PRO A 79 7.11 13.14 -3.08
C PRO A 79 8.63 13.23 -2.99
N ALA A 80 9.13 14.21 -2.21
CA ALA A 80 10.56 14.33 -1.94
C ALA A 80 11.12 13.08 -1.22
N ALA A 81 10.33 12.47 -0.33
CA ALA A 81 10.63 11.21 0.34
C ALA A 81 9.35 10.39 0.51
N ILE A 82 9.47 9.06 0.47
CA ILE A 82 8.35 8.18 0.83
C ILE A 82 8.11 8.29 2.34
N PRO A 83 6.91 8.70 2.79
CA PRO A 83 6.59 8.79 4.20
C PRO A 83 6.31 7.38 4.77
N ASP A 84 6.54 7.17 6.06
CA ASP A 84 6.22 5.89 6.70
C ASP A 84 4.72 5.78 7.04
N ARG A 85 3.99 6.90 6.94
CA ARG A 85 2.55 7.01 7.21
C ARG A 85 1.90 8.05 6.30
N VAL A 86 0.63 7.85 5.96
CA VAL A 86 -0.16 8.76 5.14
C VAL A 86 -1.48 9.07 5.83
N LEU A 87 -1.71 10.35 6.12
CA LEU A 87 -3.01 10.81 6.59
C LEU A 87 -3.96 10.94 5.38
N VAL A 88 -5.07 10.21 5.44
CA VAL A 88 -6.20 10.32 4.53
C VAL A 88 -7.35 11.00 5.26
N THR A 89 -7.84 12.11 4.73
CA THR A 89 -8.98 12.85 5.26
C THR A 89 -10.11 12.81 4.25
N VAL A 90 -11.33 12.58 4.72
CA VAL A 90 -12.54 12.40 3.92
C VAL A 90 -13.58 13.37 4.43
N GLY A 91 -14.33 14.03 3.54
CA GLY A 91 -15.46 14.86 3.93
C GLY A 91 -15.86 15.86 2.84
N GLY A 92 -16.88 16.69 3.13
CA GLY A 92 -17.38 17.67 2.17
C GLY A 92 -18.58 17.20 1.33
N SER A 93 -19.18 16.05 1.68
CA SER A 93 -20.52 15.67 1.24
C SER A 93 -21.46 15.51 2.42
N ASP A 94 -22.77 15.55 2.15
CA ASP A 94 -23.81 15.22 3.14
C ASP A 94 -24.03 13.70 3.27
N GLU A 95 -23.44 12.89 2.38
CA GLU A 95 -23.58 11.43 2.38
C GLU A 95 -22.60 10.73 3.34
N ILE A 96 -21.40 11.32 3.53
CA ILE A 96 -20.33 10.74 4.34
C ILE A 96 -19.87 11.75 5.39
N ALA A 97 -19.96 11.36 6.67
CA ALA A 97 -19.44 12.17 7.77
C ALA A 97 -17.93 12.40 7.60
N SER A 98 -17.49 13.62 7.91
CA SER A 98 -16.06 13.97 7.82
C SER A 98 -15.22 13.14 8.79
N CYS A 99 -14.10 12.62 8.31
CA CYS A 99 -13.26 11.72 9.07
C CYS A 99 -11.81 11.72 8.59
N SER A 100 -10.92 11.08 9.37
CA SER A 100 -9.52 10.92 9.00
C SER A 100 -8.96 9.58 9.43
N ALA A 101 -8.13 8.97 8.60
CA ALA A 101 -7.41 7.73 8.88
C ALA A 101 -5.91 7.92 8.64
N ASP A 102 -5.10 7.47 9.60
CA ASP A 102 -3.64 7.50 9.51
C ASP A 102 -3.13 6.12 9.11
N ILE A 103 -2.73 5.99 7.85
CA ILE A 103 -2.40 4.73 7.19
C ILE A 103 -0.89 4.48 7.30
N PRO A 104 -0.44 3.42 8.00
CA PRO A 104 0.95 3.01 7.97
C PRO A 104 1.32 2.44 6.59
N LEU A 105 2.46 2.86 6.04
CA LEU A 105 3.02 2.28 4.83
C LEU A 105 4.14 1.30 5.20
N PRO A 106 4.16 0.06 4.66
CA PRO A 106 5.22 -0.90 4.94
C PRO A 106 6.47 -0.55 4.12
N VAL A 107 7.17 0.52 4.50
CA VAL A 107 8.28 1.06 3.71
C VAL A 107 9.58 0.30 3.96
N VAL A 108 10.30 -0.02 2.88
CA VAL A 108 11.65 -0.60 2.94
C VAL A 108 12.68 0.50 2.74
N ARG A 109 13.57 0.71 3.72
CA ARG A 109 14.63 1.71 3.64
C ARG A 109 15.94 1.05 3.17
N LEU A 110 16.11 0.93 1.85
CA LEU A 110 17.41 0.62 1.26
C LEU A 110 18.15 1.93 0.99
N GLY A 111 19.37 2.07 1.52
CA GLY A 111 20.20 3.27 1.34
C GLY A 111 20.35 3.70 -0.12
N SER A 112 20.79 4.93 -0.34
CA SER A 112 21.10 5.41 -1.69
C SER A 112 22.41 4.78 -2.18
N GLY A 113 22.37 4.14 -3.34
CA GLY A 113 23.55 3.52 -3.95
C GLY A 113 23.36 2.05 -4.29
N VAL A 114 24.48 1.40 -4.64
CA VAL A 114 24.51 -0.04 -4.93
C VAL A 114 24.42 -0.81 -3.62
N ILE A 115 23.45 -1.73 -3.54
CA ILE A 115 23.31 -2.63 -2.38
C ILE A 115 24.26 -3.80 -2.55
N HIS A 116 25.17 -3.99 -1.59
CA HIS A 116 26.07 -5.14 -1.57
C HIS A 116 25.37 -6.32 -0.90
N LEU A 117 25.28 -7.43 -1.63
CA LEU A 117 24.64 -8.67 -1.19
C LEU A 117 25.73 -9.71 -0.97
N SER A 118 25.79 -10.29 0.23
CA SER A 118 26.74 -11.34 0.56
C SER A 118 26.08 -12.71 0.46
N SER A 119 26.66 -13.59 -0.37
CA SER A 119 26.26 -15.00 -0.46
C SER A 119 26.51 -15.80 0.84
N GLU A 120 27.28 -15.24 1.79
CA GLU A 120 27.62 -15.89 3.07
C GLU A 120 26.76 -15.40 4.24
N HIS A 121 26.41 -14.11 4.26
CA HIS A 121 25.75 -13.49 5.41
C HIS A 121 24.25 -13.20 5.21
N GLY A 122 23.74 -13.32 3.97
CA GLY A 122 22.37 -12.93 3.66
C GLY A 122 22.21 -11.41 3.57
N LEU A 123 20.95 -10.96 3.52
CA LEU A 123 20.57 -9.56 3.68
C LEU A 123 19.51 -9.45 4.78
N ARG A 124 19.68 -8.48 5.68
CA ARG A 124 18.67 -8.10 6.66
C ARG A 124 18.28 -6.65 6.43
N VAL A 125 16.99 -6.40 6.33
CA VAL A 125 16.45 -5.06 6.11
C VAL A 125 15.46 -4.74 7.22
N PRO A 126 15.75 -3.73 8.07
CA PRO A 126 14.82 -3.33 9.11
C PRO A 126 13.56 -2.72 8.51
N LEU A 127 12.42 -2.99 9.13
CA LEU A 127 11.13 -2.43 8.74
C LEU A 127 10.69 -1.37 9.77
N PRO A 128 10.43 -0.12 9.35
CA PRO A 128 10.22 1.02 10.24
C PRO A 128 8.89 0.98 11.01
N SER A 129 7.93 0.16 10.57
CA SER A 129 6.57 0.13 11.11
C SER A 129 6.05 -1.30 11.26
N PHE A 130 6.52 -2.01 12.28
CA PHE A 130 5.85 -3.22 12.76
C PHE A 130 5.10 -2.88 14.05
N ALA A 131 3.86 -2.38 13.90
CA ALA A 131 2.96 -2.25 15.05
C ALA A 131 2.21 -3.58 15.18
N SER A 132 2.39 -4.27 16.30
CA SER A 132 1.73 -5.53 16.66
C SER A 132 0.23 -5.37 16.92
N ALA A 133 -0.47 -4.54 16.14
CA ALA A 133 -1.91 -4.39 16.26
C ALA A 133 -2.58 -5.61 15.61
N THR A 134 -3.53 -6.21 16.33
CA THR A 134 -4.43 -7.23 15.81
C THR A 134 -5.09 -6.74 14.50
N GLY A 135 -5.07 -7.57 13.45
CA GLY A 135 -5.71 -7.24 12.16
C GLY A 135 -4.78 -6.68 11.07
N GLN A 136 -3.45 -6.72 11.27
CA GLN A 136 -2.47 -6.33 10.25
C GLN A 136 -1.83 -7.55 9.58
N ARG A 137 -1.73 -7.51 8.25
CA ARG A 137 -1.09 -8.55 7.43
C ARG A 137 -0.02 -7.87 6.55
N ILE A 138 1.27 -8.17 6.70
CA ILE A 138 2.31 -7.69 5.76
C ILE A 138 3.01 -8.85 5.01
N ASP A 139 2.85 -8.91 3.69
CA ASP A 139 3.44 -9.91 2.80
C ASP A 139 4.61 -9.26 2.08
N ALA A 140 5.72 -9.97 1.98
CA ALA A 140 6.88 -9.55 1.22
C ALA A 140 7.05 -10.44 -0.01
N MET A 141 7.18 -9.83 -1.17
CA MET A 141 7.73 -10.45 -2.37
C MET A 141 9.08 -9.81 -2.66
N ILE A 142 10.13 -10.62 -2.62
CA ILE A 142 11.50 -10.22 -2.92
C ILE A 142 11.89 -10.87 -4.24
N ARG A 143 12.31 -10.07 -5.21
CA ARG A 143 12.85 -10.55 -6.47
C ARG A 143 14.29 -10.07 -6.62
N ILE A 144 15.19 -11.03 -6.77
CA ILE A 144 16.61 -10.77 -7.02
C ILE A 144 16.90 -11.20 -8.44
N THR A 145 17.46 -10.28 -9.22
CA THR A 145 17.94 -10.56 -10.57
C THR A 145 19.45 -10.37 -10.58
N GLY A 146 20.18 -11.42 -10.95
CA GLY A 146 21.65 -11.41 -10.98
C GLY A 146 22.21 -11.97 -12.28
N GLY A 147 23.39 -11.49 -12.64
CA GLY A 147 24.16 -11.96 -13.80
C GLY A 147 24.95 -10.85 -14.47
N HIS A 148 26.18 -11.15 -14.89
CA HIS A 148 26.98 -10.30 -15.77
C HIS A 148 27.05 -10.91 -17.18
N GLY A 149 26.83 -10.10 -18.21
CA GLY A 149 27.18 -10.45 -19.60
C GLY A 149 26.02 -10.94 -20.48
N THR A 150 26.37 -11.62 -21.57
CA THR A 150 25.48 -12.03 -22.68
C THR A 150 24.57 -13.22 -22.36
N GLY A 151 24.59 -13.73 -21.13
CA GLY A 151 23.73 -14.82 -20.67
C GLY A 151 22.37 -14.34 -20.18
N ALA A 152 21.43 -15.26 -20.05
CA ALA A 152 20.13 -14.95 -19.45
C ALA A 152 20.29 -14.63 -17.95
N PRO A 153 19.64 -13.59 -17.43
CA PRO A 153 19.69 -13.27 -16.01
C PRO A 153 19.02 -14.38 -15.18
N THR A 154 19.58 -14.68 -14.01
CA THR A 154 18.91 -15.54 -13.03
C THR A 154 17.96 -14.69 -12.20
N VAL A 155 16.70 -15.12 -12.11
CA VAL A 155 15.67 -14.49 -11.29
C VAL A 155 15.30 -15.42 -10.16
N VAL A 156 15.45 -14.95 -8.93
CA VAL A 156 15.02 -15.66 -7.73
C VAL A 156 13.92 -14.86 -7.05
N THR A 157 12.78 -15.50 -6.78
CA THR A 157 11.66 -14.91 -6.06
C THR A 157 11.53 -15.58 -4.70
N LEU A 158 11.45 -14.77 -3.64
CA LEU A 158 11.17 -15.21 -2.28
C LEU A 158 9.90 -14.51 -1.81
N GLU A 159 8.90 -15.31 -1.44
CA GLU A 159 7.68 -14.84 -0.81
C GLU A 159 7.73 -15.16 0.69
N LYS A 160 7.48 -14.17 1.54
CA LYS A 160 7.53 -14.31 3.00
C LYS A 160 6.42 -13.49 3.64
N ARG A 161 5.65 -14.08 4.55
CA ARG A 161 4.86 -13.32 5.52
C ARG A 161 5.82 -12.65 6.50
N VAL A 162 5.72 -11.33 6.63
CA VAL A 162 6.48 -10.55 7.59
C VAL A 162 5.81 -10.65 8.96
N THR A 163 6.45 -11.40 9.86
CA THR A 163 6.03 -11.54 11.27
C THR A 163 7.05 -10.96 12.24
N GLU A 164 8.16 -10.43 11.72
CA GLU A 164 9.32 -9.94 12.46
C GLU A 164 9.59 -8.49 12.03
N PRO A 165 10.27 -7.68 12.86
CA PRO A 165 10.64 -6.29 12.51
C PRO A 165 11.72 -6.21 11.41
N GLU A 166 12.18 -7.34 10.89
CA GLU A 166 13.17 -7.42 9.83
C GLU A 166 12.69 -8.30 8.68
N LEU A 167 12.97 -7.85 7.47
CA LEU A 167 12.95 -8.68 6.28
C LEU A 167 14.31 -9.36 6.11
N VAL A 168 14.30 -10.69 6.09
CA VAL A 168 15.52 -11.50 5.99
C VAL A 168 15.55 -12.24 4.65
N ILE A 169 16.60 -12.01 3.87
CA ILE A 169 16.97 -12.81 2.70
C ILE A 169 18.09 -13.75 3.14
N PRO A 170 17.85 -15.07 3.19
CA PRO A 170 18.86 -16.04 3.63
C PRO A 170 20.07 -16.08 2.70
N ALA A 171 21.25 -16.34 3.27
CA ALA A 171 22.48 -16.62 2.51
C ALA A 171 22.28 -17.75 1.49
N SER A 172 21.51 -18.78 1.84
CA SER A 172 21.18 -19.90 0.95
C SER A 172 20.35 -19.50 -0.28
N VAL A 173 19.60 -18.41 -0.22
CA VAL A 173 18.88 -17.85 -1.39
C VAL A 173 19.87 -17.08 -2.24
N LEU A 174 20.69 -16.23 -1.62
CA LEU A 174 21.70 -15.43 -2.32
C LEU A 174 22.78 -16.28 -2.99
N SER A 175 23.15 -17.44 -2.44
CA SER A 175 24.13 -18.34 -3.04
C SER A 175 23.69 -18.99 -4.35
N THR A 176 22.39 -18.98 -4.66
CA THR A 176 21.85 -19.48 -5.94
C THR A 176 21.89 -18.43 -7.06
N VAL A 177 22.12 -17.16 -6.70
CA VAL A 177 22.18 -16.05 -7.65
C VAL A 177 23.63 -15.94 -8.16
N PRO A 178 23.88 -15.79 -9.47
CA PRO A 178 25.21 -15.56 -9.99
C PRO A 178 25.81 -14.24 -9.47
N ARG A 179 27.09 -14.27 -9.10
CA ARG A 179 27.83 -13.07 -8.69
C ARG A 179 27.85 -12.02 -9.79
N GLY A 180 27.84 -10.75 -9.38
CA GLY A 180 27.84 -9.60 -10.31
C GLY A 180 26.80 -8.55 -10.00
N VAL A 181 26.62 -7.62 -10.94
CA VAL A 181 25.63 -6.53 -10.83
C VAL A 181 24.27 -7.00 -11.33
N GLY A 182 23.22 -6.58 -10.63
CA GLY A 182 21.84 -6.84 -10.99
C GLY A 182 20.88 -5.93 -10.24
N THR A 183 19.67 -6.41 -9.99
CA THR A 183 18.63 -5.65 -9.29
C THR A 183 18.06 -6.42 -8.12
N LEU A 184 17.80 -5.70 -7.03
CA LEU A 184 17.01 -6.14 -5.90
C LEU A 184 15.69 -5.38 -5.92
N ASP A 185 14.60 -6.10 -6.11
CA ASP A 185 13.23 -5.63 -6.01
C ASP A 185 12.62 -6.17 -4.72
N ILE A 186 12.10 -5.28 -3.88
CA ILE A 186 11.34 -5.65 -2.69
C ILE A 186 9.98 -4.99 -2.78
N GLN A 187 8.93 -5.78 -2.75
CA GLN A 187 7.56 -5.33 -2.64
C GLN A 187 6.98 -5.80 -1.30
N LEU A 188 6.44 -4.87 -0.52
CA LEU A 188 5.66 -5.16 0.67
C LEU A 188 4.19 -4.83 0.41
N ASP A 189 3.30 -5.75 0.75
CA ASP A 189 1.86 -5.61 0.65
C ASP A 189 1.25 -5.73 2.05
N GLY A 190 0.83 -4.58 2.57
CA GLY A 190 0.19 -4.44 3.86
C GLY A 190 -1.32 -4.39 3.72
N GLU A 191 -2.03 -5.25 4.44
CA GLU A 191 -3.48 -5.21 4.58
C GLU A 191 -3.81 -4.85 6.02
N TYR A 192 -4.63 -3.81 6.19
CA TYR A 192 -4.99 -3.25 7.49
C TYR A 192 -6.50 -3.16 7.60
N ASP A 193 -7.06 -3.91 8.53
CA ASP A 193 -8.43 -3.70 8.98
C ASP A 193 -8.42 -2.68 10.11
N MET A 194 -8.83 -1.45 9.80
CA MET A 194 -8.90 -0.39 10.81
C MET A 194 -10.26 -0.45 11.50
N ALA A 195 -10.34 -1.17 12.62
CA ALA A 195 -11.49 -1.10 13.52
C ALA A 195 -11.57 0.31 14.14
N SER A 196 -12.77 0.90 14.12
CA SER A 196 -13.04 2.32 14.38
C SER A 196 -12.49 2.84 15.73
N SER A 197 -11.29 3.39 15.71
CA SER A 197 -10.84 4.39 16.70
C SER A 197 -11.01 5.83 16.19
N SER A 198 -11.31 5.99 14.89
CA SER A 198 -11.53 7.26 14.21
C SER A 198 -12.92 7.30 13.62
N ALA A 199 -13.50 8.49 13.49
CA ALA A 199 -14.86 8.75 13.02
C ALA A 199 -15.14 8.34 11.54
N CYS A 200 -14.22 7.60 10.90
CA CYS A 200 -14.47 7.02 9.58
C CYS A 200 -15.35 5.79 9.74
N ALA A 201 -16.34 5.67 8.85
CA ALA A 201 -16.97 4.43 8.40
C ALA A 201 -16.53 3.13 9.15
N PRO A 202 -17.44 2.37 9.80
CA PRO A 202 -17.14 1.25 10.69
C PRO A 202 -16.22 0.14 10.16
N VAL A 203 -15.95 0.07 8.84
CA VAL A 203 -14.96 -0.85 8.25
C VAL A 203 -14.19 -0.13 7.15
N VAL A 204 -12.89 0.06 7.37
CA VAL A 204 -11.95 0.48 6.34
C VAL A 204 -10.94 -0.64 6.13
N THR A 205 -11.02 -1.31 4.99
CA THR A 205 -9.95 -2.20 4.53
C THR A 205 -8.98 -1.36 3.71
N VAL A 206 -7.75 -1.27 4.21
CA VAL A 206 -6.69 -0.53 3.53
C VAL A 206 -5.66 -1.51 3.03
N ARG A 207 -5.34 -1.40 1.73
CA ARG A 207 -4.16 -2.02 1.16
C ARG A 207 -3.06 -0.96 1.00
N ALA A 208 -1.94 -1.14 1.65
CA ALA A 208 -0.76 -0.31 1.46
C ALA A 208 0.35 -1.12 0.79
N VAL A 209 0.73 -0.72 -0.41
CA VAL A 209 1.80 -1.38 -1.17
C VAL A 209 3.02 -0.49 -1.15
N THR A 210 4.18 -1.03 -0.80
CA THR A 210 5.46 -0.35 -1.03
C THR A 210 6.34 -1.17 -1.95
N GLN A 211 6.92 -0.54 -2.97
CA GLN A 211 7.88 -1.17 -3.85
C GLN A 211 9.19 -0.38 -3.88
N VAL A 212 10.30 -1.08 -3.66
CA VAL A 212 11.64 -0.51 -3.76
C VAL A 212 12.49 -1.33 -4.72
N ARG A 213 13.07 -0.66 -5.72
CA ARG A 213 14.04 -1.23 -6.64
C ARG A 213 15.39 -0.59 -6.42
N ARG A 214 16.44 -1.40 -6.29
CA ARG A 214 17.83 -0.95 -6.19
C ARG A 214 18.74 -1.76 -7.10
N VAL A 215 19.80 -1.10 -7.58
CA VAL A 215 20.95 -1.81 -8.14
C VAL A 215 21.61 -2.56 -7.00
N ALA A 216 21.91 -3.84 -7.24
CA ALA A 216 22.58 -4.70 -6.29
C ALA A 216 23.85 -5.27 -6.90
N ARG A 217 24.87 -5.49 -6.06
CA ARG A 217 26.09 -6.23 -6.41
C ARG A 217 26.17 -7.44 -5.49
N LEU A 218 26.17 -8.63 -6.09
CA LEU A 218 26.31 -9.89 -5.38
C LEU A 218 27.79 -10.30 -5.34
N GLU A 219 28.28 -10.53 -4.12
CA GLU A 219 29.67 -10.89 -3.78
C GLU A 219 29.81 -12.33 -3.26
#